data_AF-A0A8J2Y687-F1
#
_entry.id   AF-A0A8J2Y687-F1
#
_cell.length_a   1.000
_cell.length_b   1.000
_cell.length_c   1.000
_cell.angle_alpha   90.00
_cell.angle_beta   90.00
_cell.angle_gamma   90.00
#
_symmetry.space_group_name_H-M   'P 1'
#
loop_
_entity.id
_entity.type
_entity.pdbx_description
1 polymer ?
#
loop_
_entity_poly.entity_id
_entity_poly.type
_entity_poly.pdbx_seq_one_letter_code
_entity_poly.pdbx_strand_id
1 'polypeptide(L)' 'MTIEELVNWCREEREDALRQIELFAKGGVKAKLELPDGSEEEITETLVRHQKEFATKYERLIAVLTK' A
#
# COMPACT_ATOMS: atom_id res chain seq x y z
N MET A 1 -10.81 -21.12 1.19
CA MET A 1 -9.72 -20.32 1.76
C MET A 1 -9.05 -21.09 2.88
N THR A 2 -7.98 -21.80 2.54
CA THR A 2 -7.05 -22.46 3.47
C THR A 2 -6.10 -21.43 4.08
N ILE A 3 -5.35 -21.81 5.10
CA ILE A 3 -4.29 -20.96 5.68
C ILE A 3 -3.23 -20.64 4.62
N GLU A 4 -2.87 -21.61 3.77
CA GLU A 4 -1.91 -21.41 2.69
C GLU A 4 -2.42 -20.41 1.64
N GLU A 5 -3.70 -20.52 1.24
CA GLU A 5 -4.34 -19.54 0.35
C GLU A 5 -4.35 -18.14 0.98
N LEU A 6 -4.64 -18.03 2.28
CA LEU A 6 -4.62 -16.74 2.99
C LEU A 6 -3.21 -16.15 3.09
N VAL A 7 -2.18 -16.96 3.35
CA VAL A 7 -0.78 -16.51 3.40
C VAL A 7 -0.33 -16.01 2.03
N ASN A 8 -0.67 -16.73 0.96
CA ASN A 8 -0.33 -16.31 -0.40
C ASN A 8 -1.02 -15.00 -0.77
N TRP A 9 -2.31 -14.85 -0.45
CA TRP A 9 -3.01 -13.59 -0.64
C TRP A 9 -2.35 -12.43 0.11
N CYS A 10 -1.93 -12.63 1.37
CA CYS A 10 -1.23 -11.59 2.13
C CYS A 10 0.13 -11.20 1.54
N ARG A 11 0.82 -12.15 0.88
CA ARG A 11 2.08 -11.87 0.18
C ARG A 11 1.83 -11.00 -1.04
N GLU A 12 0.82 -11.34 -1.85
CA GLU A 12 0.42 -10.57 -3.03
C GLU A 12 0.07 -9.12 -2.64
N GLU A 13 -0.77 -8.95 -1.61
CA GLU A 13 -1.17 -7.62 -1.11
C GLU A 13 0.03 -6.80 -0.59
N ARG A 14 0.97 -7.46 0.10
CA ARG A 14 2.21 -6.82 0.56
C ARG A 14 3.08 -6.38 -0.63
N GLU A 15 3.22 -7.22 -1.64
CA GLU A 15 3.98 -6.89 -2.86
C GLU A 15 3.34 -5.73 -3.61
N ASP A 16 2.02 -5.70 -3.72
CA ASP A 16 1.30 -4.57 -4.33
C ASP A 16 1.51 -3.27 -3.58
N ALA A 17 1.45 -3.29 -2.24
CA ALA A 17 1.75 -2.11 -1.44
C ALA A 17 3.18 -1.61 -1.68
N LEU A 18 4.16 -2.52 -1.78
CA LEU A 18 5.55 -2.17 -2.08
C LEU A 18 5.72 -1.59 -3.49
N ARG A 19 5.05 -2.16 -4.50
CA ARG A 19 5.03 -1.62 -5.87
C ARG A 19 4.47 -0.20 -5.90
N GLN A 20 3.37 0.06 -5.19
CA GLN A 20 2.79 1.39 -5.11
C GLN A 20 3.74 2.38 -4.42
N ILE A 21 4.40 2.00 -3.32
CA ILE A 21 5.42 2.86 -2.69
C ILE A 21 6.50 3.24 -3.71
N GLU A 22 7.01 2.30 -4.48
CA GLU A 22 8.04 2.56 -5.49
C GLU A 22 7.54 3.54 -6.58
N LEU A 23 6.34 3.30 -7.11
CA LEU A 23 5.71 4.14 -8.14
C LEU A 23 5.49 5.59 -7.69
N PHE A 24 5.27 5.83 -6.39
CA PHE A 24 4.88 7.14 -5.87
C PHE A 24 5.98 7.86 -5.06
N ALA A 25 7.08 7.20 -4.66
CA ALA A 25 8.07 7.79 -3.74
C ALA A 25 9.32 8.44 -4.38
N LYS A 26 9.82 7.98 -5.55
CA LYS A 26 11.06 8.50 -6.16
C LYS A 26 10.83 9.06 -7.56
N GLY A 27 10.50 10.35 -7.65
CA GLY A 27 10.33 11.03 -8.95
C GLY A 27 9.16 10.50 -9.79
N GLY A 28 8.29 9.69 -9.17
CA GLY A 28 7.15 9.07 -9.81
C GLY A 28 5.93 9.99 -9.88
N VAL A 29 4.78 9.39 -10.20
CA VAL A 29 3.52 10.09 -10.48
C VAL A 29 3.12 10.95 -9.28
N LYS A 30 2.92 12.24 -9.52
CA LYS A 30 2.25 13.12 -8.54
C LYS A 30 0.76 13.02 -8.74
N ALA A 31 0.05 12.61 -7.70
CA ALA A 31 -1.39 12.51 -7.68
C ALA A 31 -1.92 13.71 -6.90
N LYS A 32 -2.75 14.50 -7.58
CA LYS A 32 -3.46 15.63 -7.00
C LYS A 32 -4.95 15.37 -7.07
N LEU A 33 -5.64 15.69 -5.98
CA LEU A 33 -7.09 15.68 -5.93
C LEU A 33 -7.58 17.12 -6.09
N GLU A 34 -8.34 17.40 -7.14
CA GLU A 34 -9.06 18.66 -7.30
C GLU A 34 -10.39 18.58 -6.53
N LEU A 35 -10.60 19.50 -5.60
CA LEU A 35 -11.80 19.59 -4.79
C LEU A 35 -12.88 20.42 -5.51
N PRO A 36 -14.17 20.29 -5.14
CA PRO A 36 -15.26 21.03 -5.77
C PRO A 36 -15.16 22.56 -5.68
N ASP A 37 -14.35 23.07 -4.74
CA ASP A 37 -14.06 24.51 -4.57
C ASP A 37 -12.88 24.99 -5.43
N GLY A 38 -12.28 24.10 -6.24
CA GLY A 38 -11.14 24.37 -7.11
C GLY A 38 -9.78 24.32 -6.41
N SER A 39 -9.72 23.91 -5.13
CA SER A 39 -8.44 23.68 -4.45
C SER A 39 -7.83 22.33 -4.81
N GLU A 40 -6.50 22.21 -4.73
CA GLU A 40 -5.76 20.98 -5.01
C GLU A 40 -5.13 20.42 -3.72
N GLU A 41 -5.26 19.12 -3.49
CA GLU A 41 -4.55 18.40 -2.42
C GLU A 41 -3.52 17.43 -3.04
N GLU A 42 -2.26 17.52 -2.60
CA GLU A 42 -1.22 16.55 -2.97
C GLU A 42 -1.40 15.28 -2.12
N ILE A 43 -1.91 14.22 -2.73
CA ILE A 43 -2.25 12.98 -2.02
C ILE A 43 -1.13 11.93 -2.07
N THR A 44 -0.10 12.14 -2.89
CA THR A 44 1.01 11.19 -3.08
C THR A 44 1.69 10.84 -1.75
N GLU A 45 2.00 11.81 -0.90
CA GLU A 45 2.65 11.54 0.39
C GLU A 45 1.76 10.73 1.32
N THR A 46 0.46 11.06 1.36
CA THR A 46 -0.54 10.33 2.15
C THR A 46 -0.71 8.90 1.65
N LEU A 47 -0.75 8.69 0.34
CA LEU A 47 -0.81 7.36 -0.27
C LEU A 47 0.43 6.53 0.09
N VAL A 48 1.64 7.09 -0.09
CA VAL A 48 2.89 6.41 0.25
C VAL A 48 2.94 6.02 1.73
N ARG A 49 2.47 6.91 2.62
CA ARG A 49 2.38 6.61 4.06
C ARG A 49 1.45 5.43 4.32
N HIS A 50 0.23 5.44 3.76
CA HIS A 50 -0.72 4.34 3.94
C HIS A 50 -0.19 3.00 3.39
N GLN A 51 0.46 3.01 2.23
CA GLN A 51 1.01 1.77 1.66
C GLN A 51 2.15 1.19 2.52
N LYS A 52 2.96 2.02 3.18
CA LYS A 52 3.97 1.55 4.15
C LYS A 52 3.32 0.85 5.35
N GLU A 53 2.21 1.40 5.84
CA GLU A 53 1.46 0.80 6.94
C GLU A 53 0.84 -0.54 6.53
N PHE A 54 0.30 -0.64 5.31
CA PHE A 54 -0.24 -1.89 4.77
C PHE A 54 0.83 -2.96 4.58
N ALA A 55 1.97 -2.64 3.97
CA ALA A 55 3.07 -3.59 3.83
C ALA A 55 3.50 -4.16 5.19
N THR A 56 3.57 -3.30 6.22
CA THR A 56 3.91 -3.70 7.60
C THR A 56 2.83 -4.59 8.22
N LYS A 57 1.54 -4.28 8.01
CA LYS A 57 0.42 -5.09 8.53
C LYS A 57 0.41 -6.48 7.93
N TYR A 58 0.57 -6.60 6.62
CA TYR A 58 0.58 -7.91 5.95
C TYR A 58 1.82 -8.72 6.31
N GLU A 59 2.98 -8.10 6.46
CA GLU A 59 4.17 -8.77 6.98
C GLU A 59 3.94 -9.38 8.37
N ARG A 60 3.28 -8.64 9.27
CA ARG A 60 2.88 -9.16 10.59
C ARG A 60 1.86 -10.29 10.48
N LEU A 61 0.88 -10.18 9.58
CA LEU A 61 -0.14 -11.22 9.41
C LEU A 61 0.48 -12.53 8.90
N ILE A 62 1.36 -12.45 7.89
CA ILE A 62 2.11 -13.61 7.38
C ILE A 62 2.87 -14.27 8.54
N ALA A 63 3.62 -13.48 9.33
CA ALA A 63 4.39 -13.99 10.46
C ALA A 63 3.53 -14.67 11.55
N VAL A 64 2.25 -14.31 11.69
CA VAL A 64 1.32 -14.98 12.61
C VAL A 64 0.76 -16.25 11.99
N LEU A 65 0.42 -16.23 10.70
CA LEU A 65 -0.22 -17.34 9.99
C LEU A 65 0.73 -18.49 9.63
N THR A 66 2.03 -18.23 9.58
CA THR A 66 3.07 -19.23 9.28
C THR A 66 3.81 -19.74 10.52
N LYS A 67 3.31 -19.45 11.72
CA LYS A 67 3.80 -20.01 12.99
C LYS A 67 3.08 -21.31 13.31
#